data_AF-A0A8T6DIG1-F1
#
_entry.id   AF-A0A8T6DIG1-F1
#
_cell.length_a   1.000
_cell.length_b   1.000
_cell.length_c   1.000
_cell.angle_alpha   90.00
_cell.angle_beta   90.00
_cell.angle_gamma   90.00
#
_symmetry.space_group_name_H-M   'P 1'
#
loop_
_entity.id
_entity.type
_entity.pdbx_description
1 polymer ?
#
loop_
_entity_poly.entity_id
_entity_poly.type
_entity_poly.pdbx_seq_one_letter_code
_entity_poly.pdbx_strand_id
1 'polypeptide(L)'
;MTASSSNTPRSRFTSMEFIGEVILLAAVGAFMVYMYWDSLPEDSGASGWLPWNLDWSSGAWLLPRITILFAIPFWFWRAVSLFQAGASSAGGQIMDTGFLETDDEPAVVMRRWLLLISSTAALLVGVWLFGFHIAVPAYTILYLTIFGKVKWYWTVIPAIFFEIIIVAIYGYILLAEWGTPVARDWPVFGSIWDAVIDAWHGFYEANLES
;
A
#
# COMPACT_ATOMS: atom_id res chain seq x y z
N MET A 1 17.87 -23.01 53.21
CA MET A 1 16.71 -23.55 52.47
C MET A 1 16.64 -22.80 51.16
N THR A 2 17.04 -23.44 50.07
CA THR A 2 17.11 -22.87 48.72
C THR A 2 15.71 -22.91 48.08
N ALA A 3 15.17 -21.74 47.75
CA ALA A 3 13.93 -21.63 46.98
C ALA A 3 14.22 -22.06 45.53
N SER A 4 13.55 -23.12 45.06
CA SER A 4 13.58 -23.49 43.65
C SER A 4 12.73 -22.51 42.85
N SER A 5 13.36 -21.71 41.99
CA SER A 5 12.66 -20.99 40.95
C SER A 5 12.18 -22.01 39.92
N SER A 6 10.88 -22.31 39.90
CA SER A 6 10.26 -23.07 38.83
C SER A 6 10.26 -22.23 37.54
N ASN A 7 11.36 -22.27 36.80
CA ASN A 7 11.41 -21.79 35.41
C ASN A 7 10.70 -22.83 34.53
N THR A 8 9.37 -22.79 34.50
CA THR A 8 8.60 -23.48 33.48
C THR A 8 8.88 -22.80 32.14
N PRO A 9 9.43 -23.50 31.12
CA PRO A 9 9.59 -22.92 29.80
C PRO A 9 8.21 -22.67 29.21
N ARG A 10 7.77 -21.40 29.20
CA ARG A 10 6.53 -20.98 28.55
C ARG A 10 6.68 -21.27 27.05
N SER A 11 5.88 -22.17 26.50
CA SER A 11 6.01 -22.55 25.08
C SER A 11 5.62 -21.36 24.21
N ARG A 12 6.61 -20.79 23.50
CA ARG A 12 6.46 -19.59 22.66
C ARG A 12 5.40 -19.74 21.56
N PHE A 13 5.14 -20.97 21.11
CA PHE A 13 4.07 -21.31 20.16
C PHE A 13 2.65 -21.09 20.71
N THR A 14 2.50 -20.85 22.02
CA THR A 14 1.22 -20.46 22.64
C THR A 14 1.18 -18.98 23.06
N SER A 15 2.18 -18.17 22.66
CA SER A 15 2.08 -16.73 22.88
C SER A 15 0.93 -16.17 22.03
N MET A 16 0.16 -15.24 22.61
CA MET A 16 -0.97 -14.62 21.95
C MET A 16 -0.53 -13.84 20.69
N GLU A 17 0.68 -13.31 20.70
CA GLU A 17 1.34 -12.66 19.57
C GLU A 17 1.58 -13.63 18.41
N PHE A 18 2.13 -14.82 18.68
CA PHE A 18 2.38 -15.83 17.65
C PHE A 18 1.06 -16.32 17.04
N ILE A 19 0.06 -16.59 17.87
CA ILE A 19 -1.28 -16.99 17.41
C ILE A 19 -1.92 -15.89 16.56
N GLY A 20 -1.85 -14.63 17.00
CA GLY A 20 -2.35 -13.49 16.26
C GLY A 20 -1.66 -13.31 14.91
N GLU A 21 -0.34 -13.51 14.86
CA GLU A 21 0.43 -13.41 13.62
C GLU A 21 0.13 -14.55 12.64
N VAL A 22 -0.05 -15.78 13.13
CA VAL A 22 -0.47 -16.93 12.30
C VAL A 22 -1.86 -16.69 11.71
N ILE A 23 -2.80 -16.18 12.51
CA ILE A 23 -4.14 -15.82 12.03
C ILE A 23 -4.05 -14.73 10.96
N LEU A 24 -3.23 -13.70 11.18
CA LEU A 24 -3.03 -12.62 10.21
C LEU A 24 -2.45 -13.14 8.89
N LEU A 25 -1.40 -13.98 8.95
CA LEU A 25 -0.80 -14.58 7.76
C LEU A 25 -1.80 -15.46 6.99
N ALA A 26 -2.62 -16.25 7.70
CA ALA A 26 -3.66 -17.06 7.10
C ALA A 26 -4.75 -16.20 6.43
N ALA A 27 -5.20 -15.13 7.10
CA ALA A 27 -6.20 -14.20 6.55
C ALA A 27 -5.67 -13.48 5.30
N VAL A 28 -4.44 -12.97 5.34
CA VAL A 28 -3.79 -12.31 4.21
C VAL A 28 -3.59 -13.28 3.04
N GLY A 29 -3.14 -14.51 3.32
CA GLY A 29 -2.98 -15.54 2.27
C GLY A 29 -4.32 -15.92 1.64
N ALA A 30 -5.36 -16.11 2.45
CA ALA A 30 -6.72 -16.39 1.95
C ALA A 30 -7.25 -15.23 1.09
N PHE A 31 -7.00 -13.99 1.49
CA PHE A 31 -7.38 -12.81 0.72
C PHE A 31 -6.65 -12.74 -0.63
N MET A 32 -5.35 -13.05 -0.67
CA MET A 32 -4.60 -13.15 -1.94
C MET A 32 -5.14 -14.24 -2.86
N VAL A 33 -5.47 -15.42 -2.31
CA VAL A 33 -6.06 -16.52 -3.09
C VAL A 33 -7.42 -16.12 -3.63
N TYR A 34 -8.25 -15.49 -2.81
CA TYR A 34 -9.54 -14.96 -3.23
C TYR A 34 -9.39 -13.94 -4.36
N MET A 35 -8.51 -12.93 -4.19
CA MET A 35 -8.23 -11.94 -5.22
C MET A 35 -7.68 -12.56 -6.51
N TYR A 36 -6.82 -13.58 -6.42
CA TYR A 36 -6.33 -14.28 -7.60
C TYR A 36 -7.47 -14.97 -8.35
N TRP A 37 -8.28 -15.71 -7.60
CA TRP A 37 -9.40 -16.49 -8.10
C TRP A 37 -10.45 -15.62 -8.76
N ASP A 38 -10.79 -14.50 -8.13
CA ASP A 38 -11.75 -13.50 -8.62
C ASP A 38 -11.22 -12.76 -9.87
N SER A 39 -9.89 -12.65 -10.01
CA SER A 39 -9.27 -12.06 -11.19
C SER A 39 -9.23 -12.98 -12.42
N LEU A 40 -9.63 -14.25 -12.29
CA LEU A 40 -9.56 -15.20 -13.40
C LEU A 40 -10.64 -14.91 -14.46
N PRO A 41 -10.38 -15.22 -15.74
CA PRO A 41 -11.36 -15.07 -16.81
C PRO A 41 -12.66 -15.87 -16.55
N GLU A 42 -13.81 -15.32 -16.95
CA GLU A 42 -15.14 -15.92 -16.74
C GLU A 42 -15.28 -17.34 -17.32
N ASP A 43 -14.54 -17.64 -18.40
CA ASP A 43 -14.50 -18.94 -19.06
C ASP A 43 -13.67 -20.00 -18.31
N SER A 44 -12.97 -19.63 -17.22
CA SER A 44 -12.22 -20.58 -16.39
C SER A 44 -13.09 -21.37 -15.41
N GLY A 45 -14.41 -21.11 -15.36
CA GLY A 45 -15.36 -21.79 -14.47
C GLY A 45 -15.17 -21.49 -12.97
N ALA A 46 -14.35 -20.49 -12.65
CA ALA A 46 -13.95 -20.13 -11.29
C ALA A 46 -14.90 -19.09 -10.65
N SER A 47 -15.40 -18.14 -11.43
CA SER A 47 -16.17 -16.96 -11.00
C SER A 47 -17.69 -17.18 -11.01
N GLY A 48 -18.22 -18.23 -10.37
CA GLY A 48 -19.64 -18.60 -10.54
C GLY A 48 -20.46 -18.94 -9.29
N TRP A 49 -19.86 -19.03 -8.10
CA TRP A 49 -20.53 -19.64 -6.93
C TRP A 49 -20.89 -18.66 -5.81
N LEU A 50 -20.34 -17.45 -5.82
CA LEU A 50 -20.64 -16.43 -4.82
C LEU A 50 -21.68 -15.45 -5.38
N PRO A 51 -22.68 -15.03 -4.59
CA PRO A 51 -23.70 -14.07 -5.02
C PRO A 51 -23.16 -12.65 -5.31
N TRP A 52 -21.86 -12.42 -5.10
CA TRP A 52 -21.17 -11.16 -5.31
C TRP A 52 -20.00 -11.36 -6.28
N ASN A 53 -20.30 -11.67 -7.55
CA ASN A 53 -19.28 -11.61 -8.59
C ASN A 53 -18.97 -10.13 -8.84
N LEU A 54 -17.71 -9.71 -8.60
CA LEU A 54 -17.23 -8.44 -9.10
C LEU A 54 -16.85 -8.66 -10.56
N ASP A 55 -17.69 -8.23 -11.49
CA ASP A 55 -17.32 -8.18 -12.90
C ASP A 55 -16.25 -7.09 -13.08
N TRP A 56 -14.98 -7.48 -12.99
CA TRP A 56 -13.86 -6.57 -13.21
C TRP A 56 -13.86 -6.14 -14.67
N SER A 57 -13.79 -4.82 -14.91
CA SER A 57 -13.64 -4.29 -16.26
C SER A 57 -12.34 -4.78 -16.92
N SER A 58 -12.24 -4.64 -18.25
CA SER A 58 -11.21 -5.24 -19.11
C SER A 58 -9.75 -4.92 -18.77
N GLY A 59 -9.49 -3.96 -17.87
CA GLY A 59 -8.17 -3.68 -17.29
C GLY A 59 -8.07 -3.84 -15.77
N ALA A 60 -9.20 -3.91 -15.07
CA ALA A 60 -9.24 -4.01 -13.62
C ALA A 60 -8.90 -5.43 -13.09
N TRP A 61 -8.98 -6.47 -13.94
CA TRP A 61 -8.54 -7.84 -13.58
C TRP A 61 -7.02 -7.96 -13.37
N LEU A 62 -6.23 -7.04 -13.93
CA LEU A 62 -4.76 -7.01 -13.75
C LEU A 62 -4.35 -6.51 -12.36
N LEU A 63 -5.17 -5.65 -11.74
CA LEU A 63 -4.89 -5.05 -10.44
C LEU A 63 -4.69 -6.09 -9.33
N PRO A 64 -5.61 -7.06 -9.14
CA PRO A 64 -5.39 -8.16 -8.20
C PRO A 64 -4.10 -8.92 -8.46
N ARG A 65 -3.79 -9.22 -9.72
CA ARG A 65 -2.62 -10.04 -10.09
C ARG A 65 -1.31 -9.34 -9.82
N ILE A 66 -1.20 -8.05 -10.15
CA ILE A 66 -0.02 -7.23 -9.84
C ILE A 66 0.14 -7.11 -8.33
N THR A 67 -0.95 -6.85 -7.60
CA THR A 67 -0.92 -6.77 -6.13
C THR A 67 -0.39 -8.05 -5.52
N ILE A 68 -0.89 -9.21 -5.97
CA ILE A 68 -0.45 -10.54 -5.51
C ILE A 68 1.01 -10.80 -5.89
N LEU A 69 1.42 -10.45 -7.11
CA LEU A 69 2.80 -10.61 -7.58
C LEU A 69 3.79 -9.90 -6.63
N PHE A 70 3.47 -8.68 -6.22
CA PHE A 70 4.31 -7.95 -5.26
C PHE A 70 4.14 -8.44 -3.83
N ALA A 71 2.95 -8.89 -3.42
CA ALA A 71 2.68 -9.24 -2.04
C ALA A 71 3.16 -10.65 -1.66
N ILE A 72 3.22 -11.61 -2.61
CA ILE A 72 3.70 -12.99 -2.36
C ILE A 72 5.13 -13.03 -1.80
N PRO A 73 6.14 -12.33 -2.36
CA PRO A 73 7.48 -12.33 -1.81
C PRO A 73 7.54 -11.87 -0.36
N PHE A 74 6.80 -10.81 0.00
CA PHE A 74 6.75 -10.31 1.37
C PHE A 74 6.01 -11.26 2.31
N TRP A 75 4.87 -11.81 1.87
CA TRP A 75 4.10 -12.77 2.65
C TRP A 75 4.89 -14.06 2.90
N PHE A 76 5.57 -14.58 1.88
CA PHE A 76 6.43 -15.75 1.99
C PHE A 76 7.64 -15.49 2.89
N TRP A 77 8.34 -14.37 2.69
CA TRP A 77 9.42 -13.94 3.57
C TRP A 77 8.94 -13.84 5.02
N ARG A 78 7.77 -13.25 5.26
CA ARG A 78 7.21 -13.12 6.61
C ARG A 78 6.89 -14.48 7.23
N ALA A 79 6.24 -15.37 6.49
CA ALA A 79 5.97 -16.73 6.94
C ALA A 79 7.27 -17.46 7.31
N VAL A 80 8.28 -17.42 6.43
CA VAL A 80 9.59 -18.01 6.69
C VAL A 80 10.25 -17.39 7.93
N SER A 81 10.22 -16.06 8.06
CA SER A 81 10.82 -15.35 9.20
C SER A 81 10.13 -15.71 10.53
N LEU A 82 8.81 -15.90 10.53
CA LEU A 82 8.05 -16.31 11.73
C LEU A 82 8.50 -17.69 12.22
N PHE A 83 8.76 -18.63 11.30
CA PHE A 83 9.25 -19.96 11.63
C PHE A 83 10.77 -20.02 11.87
N GLN A 84 11.56 -19.11 11.27
CA GLN A 84 13.02 -19.02 11.45
C GLN A 84 13.46 -18.19 12.67
N ALA A 85 12.65 -17.23 13.12
CA ALA A 85 12.88 -16.44 14.34
C ALA A 85 12.88 -17.31 15.63
N GLY A 86 12.64 -18.62 15.50
CA GLY A 86 12.98 -19.64 16.50
C GLY A 86 14.49 -19.79 16.77
N ALA A 87 15.40 -19.22 15.95
CA ALA A 87 16.84 -19.43 16.07
C ALA A 87 17.69 -18.19 16.46
N SER A 88 17.11 -17.00 16.65
CA SER A 88 17.89 -15.81 17.05
C SER A 88 17.05 -14.81 17.81
N SER A 89 16.98 -14.95 19.14
CA SER A 89 16.79 -13.79 20.01
C SER A 89 18.15 -13.13 20.20
N ALA A 90 18.49 -12.16 19.35
CA ALA A 90 19.61 -11.26 19.58
C ALA A 90 19.22 -9.86 19.13
N GLY A 91 18.91 -9.00 20.10
CA GLY A 91 18.86 -7.54 19.96
C GLY A 91 17.71 -7.01 19.11
N GLY A 92 16.69 -6.45 19.76
CA GLY A 92 15.60 -5.73 19.12
C GLY A 92 16.09 -4.47 18.41
N GLN A 93 16.60 -4.64 17.20
CA GLN A 93 16.71 -3.55 16.24
C GLN A 93 15.56 -3.73 15.27
N ILE A 94 14.46 -3.01 15.50
CA ILE A 94 13.39 -2.86 14.52
C ILE A 94 14.07 -2.32 13.26
N MET A 95 14.09 -3.19 12.24
CA MET A 95 14.70 -2.97 10.95
C MET A 95 14.21 -1.63 10.38
N ASP A 96 15.14 -0.68 10.30
CA ASP A 96 15.16 0.45 9.37
C ASP A 96 14.08 1.54 9.49
N THR A 97 13.70 1.91 10.71
CA THR A 97 12.94 3.15 10.99
C THR A 97 13.68 4.12 11.90
N GLY A 98 14.93 3.83 12.27
CA GLY A 98 15.73 4.66 13.17
C GLY A 98 15.26 4.68 14.63
N PHE A 99 14.50 3.67 15.08
CA PHE A 99 14.04 3.58 16.47
C PHE A 99 15.05 2.83 17.35
N LEU A 100 15.41 3.46 18.46
CA LEU A 100 16.09 2.81 19.58
C LEU A 100 15.01 2.21 20.50
N GLU A 101 15.34 1.09 21.17
CA GLU A 101 14.51 0.40 22.17
C GLU A 101 14.14 1.30 23.39
N THR A 102 14.66 2.53 23.43
CA THR A 102 14.36 3.58 24.41
C THR A 102 13.10 4.40 24.10
N ASP A 103 12.41 4.14 22.97
CA ASP A 103 11.24 4.92 22.51
C ASP A 103 9.87 4.30 22.89
N ASP A 104 9.83 3.40 23.88
CA ASP A 104 8.61 2.72 24.35
C ASP A 104 7.68 3.59 25.22
N GLU A 105 7.97 4.89 25.34
CA GLU A 105 7.11 5.79 26.11
C GLU A 105 5.73 5.92 25.41
N PRO A 106 4.61 5.61 26.09
CA PRO A 106 3.28 5.57 25.47
C PRO A 106 2.88 6.88 24.76
N ALA A 107 3.37 8.01 25.26
CA ALA A 107 3.14 9.32 24.66
C ALA A 107 3.84 9.48 23.29
N VAL A 108 5.06 8.95 23.15
CA VAL A 108 5.82 8.99 21.89
C VAL A 108 5.17 8.09 20.84
N VAL A 109 4.74 6.90 21.26
CA VAL A 109 4.00 5.95 20.42
C VAL A 109 2.67 6.57 19.94
N MET A 110 1.89 7.17 20.85
CA MET A 110 0.62 7.82 20.51
C MET A 110 0.80 8.96 19.50
N ARG A 111 1.82 9.80 19.69
CA ARG A 111 2.13 10.90 18.75
C ARG A 111 2.45 10.39 17.35
N ARG A 112 3.21 9.28 17.24
CA ARG A 112 3.53 8.66 15.95
C ARG A 112 2.28 8.12 15.26
N TRP A 113 1.42 7.43 16.01
CA TRP A 113 0.14 6.96 15.50
C TRP A 113 -0.74 8.08 14.99
N LEU A 114 -0.85 9.18 15.75
CA LEU A 114 -1.61 10.35 15.31
C LEU A 114 -1.02 10.97 14.04
N LEU A 115 0.31 11.05 13.92
CA LEU A 115 0.96 11.54 12.70
C LEU A 115 0.67 10.64 11.49
N LEU A 116 0.77 9.32 11.64
CA LEU A 116 0.47 8.37 10.56
C LEU A 116 -1.00 8.41 10.14
N ILE A 117 -1.92 8.41 11.09
CA ILE A 117 -3.36 8.46 10.83
C ILE A 117 -3.72 9.79 10.17
N SER A 118 -3.24 10.91 10.70
CA SER A 118 -3.54 12.23 10.15
C SER A 118 -2.91 12.46 8.77
N SER A 119 -1.70 11.97 8.52
CA SER A 119 -1.06 12.08 7.21
C SER A 119 -1.78 11.23 6.16
N THR A 120 -2.18 10.01 6.54
CA THR A 120 -2.98 9.13 5.67
C THR A 120 -4.34 9.73 5.38
N ALA A 121 -5.04 10.25 6.40
CA ALA A 121 -6.32 10.92 6.22
C ALA A 121 -6.20 12.16 5.32
N ALA A 122 -5.16 12.97 5.50
CA ALA A 122 -4.90 14.13 4.65
C ALA A 122 -4.65 13.74 3.19
N LEU A 123 -3.90 12.65 2.94
CA LEU A 123 -3.71 12.12 1.60
C LEU A 123 -5.03 11.65 0.99
N LEU A 124 -5.84 10.89 1.72
CA LEU A 124 -7.15 10.41 1.23
C LEU A 124 -8.09 11.58 0.90
N VAL A 125 -8.16 12.59 1.76
CA VAL A 125 -8.94 13.81 1.50
C VAL A 125 -8.39 14.56 0.29
N GLY A 126 -7.07 14.66 0.16
CA GLY A 126 -6.42 15.28 -0.99
C GLY A 126 -6.75 14.57 -2.30
N VAL A 127 -6.68 13.23 -2.32
CA VAL A 127 -7.04 12.40 -3.48
C VAL A 127 -8.51 12.57 -3.82
N TRP A 128 -9.39 12.59 -2.83
CA TRP A 128 -10.83 12.82 -3.07
C TRP A 128 -11.12 14.21 -3.63
N LEU A 129 -10.44 15.25 -3.14
CA LEU A 129 -10.64 16.63 -3.59
C LEU A 129 -10.01 16.92 -4.95
N PHE A 130 -8.77 16.48 -5.19
CA PHE A 130 -7.94 16.90 -6.32
C PHE A 130 -7.53 15.75 -7.26
N GLY A 131 -7.88 14.51 -6.93
CA GLY A 131 -7.54 13.33 -7.73
C GLY A 131 -6.12 12.82 -7.46
N PHE A 132 -5.86 11.59 -7.91
CA PHE A 132 -4.59 10.89 -7.66
C PHE A 132 -3.38 11.61 -8.26
N HIS A 133 -3.50 12.11 -9.50
CA HIS A 133 -2.44 12.78 -10.27
C HIS A 133 -1.88 14.06 -9.63
N ILE A 134 -2.64 14.67 -8.73
CA ILE A 134 -2.23 15.91 -8.06
C ILE A 134 -1.92 15.62 -6.60
N ALA A 135 -2.78 14.87 -5.92
CA ALA A 135 -2.63 14.59 -4.50
C ALA A 135 -1.39 13.75 -4.19
N VAL A 136 -1.09 12.70 -4.97
CA VAL A 136 0.04 11.80 -4.67
C VAL A 136 1.39 12.49 -4.91
N PRO A 137 1.64 13.18 -6.04
CA PRO A 137 2.88 13.93 -6.23
C PRO A 137 3.04 15.07 -5.21
N ALA A 138 1.97 15.83 -4.95
CA ALA A 138 2.01 16.92 -3.96
C ALA A 138 2.30 16.39 -2.55
N TYR A 139 1.65 15.30 -2.14
CA TYR A 139 1.91 14.66 -0.86
C TYR A 139 3.35 14.13 -0.78
N THR A 140 3.87 13.54 -1.86
CA THR A 140 5.27 13.07 -1.92
C THR A 140 6.26 14.21 -1.71
N ILE A 141 6.04 15.34 -2.38
CA ILE A 141 6.87 16.55 -2.21
C ILE A 141 6.81 17.05 -0.76
N LEU A 142 5.60 17.20 -0.22
CA LEU A 142 5.38 17.68 1.15
C LEU A 142 6.01 16.75 2.17
N TYR A 143 5.81 15.44 2.01
CA TYR A 143 6.32 14.44 2.92
C TYR A 143 7.86 14.44 2.95
N LEU A 144 8.50 14.43 1.78
CA LEU A 144 9.96 14.45 1.69
C LEU A 144 10.56 15.77 2.19
N THR A 145 9.87 16.89 1.99
CA THR A 145 10.34 18.21 2.47
C THR A 145 10.20 18.32 3.99
N ILE A 146 9.05 17.93 4.55
CA ILE A 146 8.74 18.13 5.98
C ILE A 146 9.42 17.05 6.83
N PHE A 147 9.23 15.77 6.49
CA PHE A 147 9.71 14.65 7.29
C PHE A 147 11.09 14.16 6.82
N GLY A 148 11.29 14.07 5.50
CA GLY A 148 12.57 13.67 4.92
C GLY A 148 13.66 14.76 5.00
N LYS A 149 13.29 16.01 5.29
CA LYS A 149 14.18 17.20 5.25
C LYS A 149 14.97 17.32 3.95
N VAL A 150 14.43 16.77 2.86
CA VAL A 150 15.01 16.82 1.53
C VAL A 150 14.74 18.22 0.97
N LYS A 151 15.70 18.79 0.24
CA LYS A 151 15.49 20.09 -0.41
C LYS A 151 14.41 19.96 -1.49
N TRP A 152 13.50 20.93 -1.55
CA TRP A 152 12.30 20.89 -2.41
C TRP A 152 12.57 20.54 -3.88
N TYR A 153 13.72 20.95 -4.44
CA TYR A 153 14.05 20.66 -5.83
C TYR A 153 14.41 19.18 -6.08
N TRP A 154 14.92 18.49 -5.07
CA TRP A 154 15.20 17.04 -5.15
C TRP A 154 13.94 16.19 -4.94
N THR A 155 12.89 16.75 -4.32
CA THR A 155 11.63 16.02 -4.11
C THR A 155 10.76 15.96 -5.37
N VAL A 156 11.05 16.79 -6.37
CA VAL A 156 10.36 16.79 -7.67
C VAL A 156 10.64 15.49 -8.44
N ILE A 157 11.86 14.95 -8.35
CA ILE A 157 12.24 13.71 -9.04
C ILE A 157 11.35 12.51 -8.65
N PRO A 158 11.23 12.15 -7.36
CA PRO A 158 10.34 11.05 -6.97
C PRO A 158 8.87 11.36 -7.24
N ALA A 159 8.44 12.63 -7.16
CA ALA A 159 7.07 13.02 -7.49
C ALA A 159 6.73 12.79 -8.96
N ILE A 160 7.62 13.17 -9.87
CA ILE A 160 7.49 12.88 -11.31
C ILE A 160 7.53 11.36 -11.56
N PHE A 161 8.43 10.64 -10.89
CA PHE A 161 8.50 9.18 -11.01
C PHE A 161 7.19 8.50 -10.61
N PHE A 162 6.60 8.87 -9.48
CA PHE A 162 5.29 8.35 -9.07
C PHE A 162 4.20 8.74 -10.05
N GLU A 163 4.21 9.96 -10.57
CA GLU A 163 3.24 10.39 -11.58
C GLU A 163 3.33 9.54 -12.85
N ILE A 164 4.55 9.28 -13.34
CA ILE A 164 4.78 8.39 -14.48
C ILE A 164 4.25 6.99 -14.21
N ILE A 165 4.46 6.44 -13.00
CA ILE A 165 3.94 5.12 -12.64
C ILE A 165 2.41 5.12 -12.62
N ILE A 166 1.80 6.11 -11.97
CA ILE A 166 0.35 6.24 -11.88
C ILE A 166 -0.22 6.29 -13.29
N VAL A 167 0.29 7.15 -14.15
CA VAL A 167 -0.24 7.29 -15.50
C VAL A 167 0.06 6.07 -16.37
N ALA A 168 1.30 5.58 -16.38
CA ALA A 168 1.68 4.49 -17.26
C ALA A 168 1.02 3.17 -16.86
N ILE A 169 1.01 2.85 -15.57
CA ILE A 169 0.45 1.59 -15.10
C ILE A 169 -1.06 1.69 -14.98
N TYR A 170 -1.60 2.67 -14.26
CA TYR A 170 -3.05 2.71 -14.05
C TYR A 170 -3.82 3.23 -15.26
N GLY A 171 -3.24 4.18 -16.00
CA GLY A 171 -3.84 4.69 -17.23
C GLY A 171 -3.68 3.73 -18.41
N TYR A 172 -2.45 3.33 -18.75
CA TYR A 172 -2.23 2.54 -19.98
C TYR A 172 -2.33 1.03 -19.79
N ILE A 173 -1.88 0.48 -18.67
CA ILE A 173 -1.89 -0.98 -18.46
C ILE A 173 -3.23 -1.44 -17.87
N LEU A 174 -3.76 -0.70 -16.90
CA LEU A 174 -4.93 -1.11 -16.13
C LEU A 174 -6.24 -0.47 -16.62
N LEU A 175 -6.17 0.51 -17.53
CA LEU A 175 -7.33 1.22 -18.07
C LEU A 175 -8.33 1.62 -16.96
N ALA A 176 -7.82 2.01 -15.80
CA ALA A 176 -8.65 2.25 -14.63
C ALA A 176 -9.45 3.54 -14.83
N GLU A 177 -10.77 3.46 -14.65
CA GLU A 177 -11.61 4.65 -14.63
C GLU A 177 -11.29 5.47 -13.38
N TRP A 178 -10.75 6.66 -13.59
CA TRP A 178 -10.38 7.57 -12.51
C TRP A 178 -11.62 8.24 -11.96
N GLY A 179 -11.79 8.18 -10.64
CA GLY A 179 -12.83 8.94 -9.97
C GLY A 179 -12.68 10.44 -10.25
N THR A 180 -13.75 11.09 -10.71
CA THR A 180 -13.73 12.55 -10.94
C THR A 180 -13.57 13.28 -9.61
N PRO A 181 -12.51 14.08 -9.45
CA PRO A 181 -12.29 14.79 -8.19
C PRO A 181 -13.33 15.88 -7.96
N VAL A 182 -13.66 16.15 -6.70
CA VAL A 182 -14.68 17.16 -6.34
C VAL A 182 -14.28 18.56 -6.82
N ALA A 183 -12.99 18.89 -6.81
CA ALA A 183 -12.51 20.18 -7.26
C ALA A 183 -12.62 20.38 -8.79
N ARG A 184 -12.94 19.35 -9.59
CA ARG A 184 -13.09 19.45 -11.05
C ARG A 184 -14.04 20.59 -11.45
N ASP A 185 -15.13 20.75 -10.71
CA ASP A 185 -16.15 21.76 -11.01
C ASP A 185 -15.72 23.19 -10.65
N TRP A 186 -14.53 23.38 -10.06
CA TRP A 186 -14.01 24.70 -9.75
C TRP A 186 -13.38 25.34 -10.99
N PRO A 187 -13.67 26.61 -11.32
CA PRO A 187 -13.29 27.21 -12.61
C PRO A 187 -11.79 27.13 -12.94
N VAL A 188 -10.93 27.36 -11.95
CA VAL A 188 -9.46 27.34 -12.14
C VAL A 188 -8.94 25.91 -12.20
N PHE A 189 -9.42 25.04 -11.32
CA PHE A 189 -8.94 23.67 -11.23
C PHE A 189 -9.45 22.82 -12.40
N GLY A 190 -10.71 22.98 -12.81
CA GLY A 190 -11.27 22.33 -13.99
C GLY A 190 -10.43 22.56 -15.24
N SER A 191 -10.01 23.81 -15.49
CA SER A 191 -9.15 24.11 -16.65
C SER A 191 -7.78 23.43 -16.60
N ILE A 192 -7.19 23.27 -15.40
CA ILE A 192 -5.91 22.59 -15.21
C ILE A 192 -6.11 21.08 -15.38
N TRP A 193 -7.18 20.54 -14.79
CA TRP A 193 -7.56 19.14 -14.88
C TRP A 193 -7.77 18.74 -16.34
N ASP A 194 -8.60 19.49 -17.07
CA ASP A 194 -8.89 19.21 -18.47
C ASP A 194 -7.62 19.34 -19.34
N ALA A 195 -6.78 20.36 -19.13
CA ALA A 195 -5.51 20.48 -19.86
C ALA A 195 -4.54 19.31 -19.60
N VAL A 196 -4.50 18.80 -18.37
CA VAL A 196 -3.71 17.61 -18.02
C VAL A 196 -4.27 16.38 -18.73
N ILE A 197 -5.59 16.15 -18.64
CA ILE A 197 -6.25 15.02 -19.29
C ILE A 197 -6.10 15.08 -20.82
N ASP A 198 -6.23 16.25 -21.44
CA ASP A 198 -6.08 16.43 -22.88
C ASP A 198 -4.64 16.18 -23.34
N ALA A 199 -3.64 16.65 -22.58
CA ALA A 199 -2.23 16.34 -22.86
C ALA A 199 -1.96 14.83 -22.80
N TRP A 200 -2.63 14.11 -21.89
CA TRP A 200 -2.54 12.66 -21.78
C TRP A 200 -3.23 11.92 -22.92
N HIS A 201 -4.43 12.35 -23.32
CA HIS A 201 -5.12 11.77 -24.48
C HIS A 201 -4.32 11.98 -25.76
N GLY A 202 -3.73 13.16 -25.97
CA GLY A 202 -2.86 13.41 -27.12
C GLY A 202 -1.62 12.50 -27.16
N PHE A 203 -1.01 12.20 -25.99
CA PHE A 203 0.10 11.24 -25.92
C PHE A 203 -0.34 9.80 -26.15
N TYR A 204 -1.55 9.42 -25.72
CA TYR A 204 -2.12 8.09 -25.96
C TYR A 204 -2.38 7.84 -27.44
N GLU A 205 -3.07 8.76 -28.11
CA GLU A 205 -3.40 8.66 -29.53
C GLU A 205 -2.13 8.59 -30.39
N ALA A 206 -1.12 9.42 -30.09
CA ALA A 206 0.15 9.43 -30.80
C ALA A 206 0.94 8.10 -30.72
N ASN A 207 0.77 7.31 -29.65
CA ASN A 207 1.45 6.03 -29.48
C ASN A 207 0.64 4.83 -30.00
N LEU A 208 -0.65 4.99 -30.29
CA LEU A 208 -1.47 3.95 -30.94
C LEU A 208 -1.34 3.98 -32.47
N GLU A 209 -0.98 5.12 -33.05
CA GLU A 209 -0.81 5.30 -34.49
C GLU A 209 0.61 4.96 -35.01
N SER A 210 1.56 4.63 -34.11
CA SER A 210 2.95 4.28 -34.42
C SER A 210 3.22 2.78 -34.31
#